data_AF-A0A9D8HGE2-F1
#
_entry.id   AF-A0A9D8HGE2-F1
#
_cell.length_a   1.000
_cell.length_b   1.000
_cell.length_c   1.000
_cell.angle_alpha   90.00
_cell.angle_beta   90.00
_cell.angle_gamma   90.00
#
_symmetry.space_group_name_H-M   'P 1'
#
loop_
_entity.id
_entity.type
_entity.pdbx_description
1 polymer ?
#
loop_
_entity_poly.entity_id
_entity_poly.type
_entity_poly.pdbx_seq_one_letter_code
_entity_poly.pdbx_strand_id
1 'polypeptide(L)'
;MHDLVADPEQWVDVADDPRYATVVAELSARIDAFFATHADPRYDLWNGGTGQAMVSRYRLYKERYGKEWEVTTKVGPAFSD
;
A
#
# COMPACT_ATOMS: atom_id res chain seq x y z
N MET A 1 7.64 2.19 -12.09
CA MET A 1 6.89 3.36 -12.58
C MET A 1 7.02 3.38 -14.09
N HIS A 2 5.94 3.61 -14.83
CA HIS A 2 5.96 3.65 -16.29
C HIS A 2 5.49 5.02 -16.79
N ASP A 3 6.17 5.56 -17.78
CA ASP A 3 5.73 6.76 -18.49
C ASP A 3 4.71 6.37 -19.55
N LEU A 4 3.43 6.49 -19.24
CA LEU A 4 2.36 6.05 -20.14
C LEU A 4 2.23 6.89 -21.42
N VAL A 5 2.89 8.06 -21.49
CA VAL A 5 2.90 8.88 -22.71
C VAL A 5 3.94 8.35 -23.69
N ALA A 6 5.14 8.01 -23.19
CA ALA A 6 6.22 7.47 -24.01
C ALA A 6 6.11 5.94 -24.20
N ASP A 7 5.53 5.23 -23.23
CA ASP A 7 5.42 3.77 -23.15
C ASP A 7 4.01 3.34 -22.64
N PRO A 8 2.97 3.45 -23.49
CA PRO A 8 1.60 3.10 -23.12
C PRO A 8 1.43 1.62 -22.73
N GLU A 9 2.29 0.76 -23.27
CA GLU A 9 2.25 -0.69 -23.02
C GLU A 9 3.03 -1.10 -21.75
N GLN A 10 3.70 -0.15 -21.07
CA GLN A 10 4.40 -0.35 -19.80
C GLN A 10 5.50 -1.40 -19.85
N TRP A 11 6.31 -1.40 -20.91
CA TRP A 11 7.43 -2.33 -21.06
C TRP A 11 8.69 -1.90 -20.30
N VAL A 12 8.84 -0.61 -20.01
CA VAL A 12 10.07 -0.05 -19.44
C VAL A 12 9.80 0.61 -18.09
N ASP A 13 10.28 -0.02 -17.02
CA ASP A 13 10.27 0.60 -15.69
C ASP A 13 11.32 1.72 -15.62
N VAL A 14 10.85 2.93 -15.32
CA VAL A 14 11.65 4.15 -15.17
C VAL A 14 11.74 4.64 -13.72
N ALA A 15 11.34 3.84 -12.72
CA ALA A 15 11.35 4.24 -11.31
C ALA A 15 12.73 4.66 -10.79
N ASP A 16 13.79 3.96 -11.21
CA ASP A 16 15.16 4.24 -10.77
C ASP A 16 15.93 5.16 -11.74
N ASP A 17 15.28 5.65 -12.80
CA ASP A 17 15.91 6.57 -13.75
C ASP A 17 15.99 7.97 -13.14
N PRO A 18 17.19 8.55 -12.97
CA PRO A 18 17.37 9.88 -12.35
C PRO A 18 16.61 10.99 -13.07
N ARG A 19 16.31 10.85 -14.37
CA ARG A 19 15.53 11.81 -15.15
C ARG A 19 14.09 11.95 -14.63
N TYR A 20 13.57 10.91 -14.00
CA TYR A 20 12.21 10.88 -13.47
C TYR A 20 12.14 11.06 -11.94
N ALA A 21 13.28 11.29 -11.26
CA ALA A 21 13.34 11.35 -9.79
C ALA A 21 12.32 12.33 -9.16
N THR A 22 12.11 13.50 -9.77
CA THR A 22 11.11 14.48 -9.29
C THR A 22 9.68 13.93 -9.39
N VAL A 23 9.35 13.26 -10.51
CA VAL A 23 8.02 12.67 -10.72
C VAL A 23 7.78 11.51 -9.76
N VAL A 24 8.80 10.67 -9.53
CA VAL A 24 8.74 9.59 -8.52
C VAL A 24 8.45 10.16 -7.13
N ALA A 25 9.18 11.21 -6.73
CA ALA A 25 8.98 11.84 -5.43
C ALA A 25 7.57 12.44 -5.29
N GLU A 26 7.05 13.11 -6.32
CA GLU A 26 5.69 13.65 -6.32
C GLU A 26 4.64 12.54 -6.19
N LEU A 27 4.75 11.48 -6.99
CA LEU A 27 3.80 10.36 -6.94
C LEU A 27 3.86 9.63 -5.60
N SER A 28 5.05 9.44 -5.04
CA SER A 28 5.22 8.87 -3.69
C SER A 28 4.48 9.71 -2.65
N ALA A 29 4.68 11.03 -2.65
CA ALA A 29 4.02 11.93 -1.70
C ALA A 29 2.49 11.90 -1.82
N ARG A 30 1.96 11.74 -3.05
CA ARG A 30 0.51 11.61 -3.28
C ARG A 30 -0.05 10.30 -2.74
N ILE A 31 0.68 9.20 -2.89
CA ILE A 31 0.31 7.89 -2.30
C ILE A 31 0.30 8.00 -0.78
N ASP A 32 1.35 8.58 -0.19
CA ASP A 32 1.43 8.79 1.25
C ASP A 32 0.26 9.62 1.78
N ALA A 33 -0.06 10.74 1.11
CA ALA A 33 -1.18 11.60 1.49
C ALA A 33 -2.54 10.89 1.38
N PHE A 34 -2.73 10.07 0.34
CA PHE A 34 -3.95 9.30 0.15
C PHE A 34 -4.18 8.31 1.29
N PHE A 35 -3.16 7.50 1.63
CA PHE A 35 -3.30 6.53 2.71
C PHE A 35 -3.35 7.19 4.09
N ALA A 36 -2.65 8.31 4.31
CA ALA A 36 -2.79 9.08 5.54
C ALA A 36 -4.21 9.62 5.77
N THR A 37 -4.95 9.88 4.69
CA THR A 37 -6.33 10.41 4.76
C THR A 37 -7.37 9.30 4.84
N HIS A 38 -7.19 8.21 4.09
CA HIS A 38 -8.25 7.22 3.84
C HIS A 38 -8.00 5.84 4.44
N ALA A 39 -6.79 5.53 4.93
CA ALA A 39 -6.55 4.23 5.55
C ALA A 39 -7.30 4.15 6.88
N ASP A 40 -8.12 3.10 7.02
CA ASP A 40 -8.70 2.78 8.32
C ASP A 40 -7.59 2.26 9.25
N PRO A 41 -7.34 2.89 10.41
CA PRO A 41 -6.25 2.48 11.30
C PRO A 41 -6.33 1.01 11.74
N ARG A 42 -7.52 0.42 11.74
CA ARG A 42 -7.70 -1.01 12.09
C ARG A 42 -7.07 -1.93 11.06
N TYR A 43 -7.02 -1.48 9.80
CA TYR A 43 -6.53 -2.26 8.67
C TYR A 43 -5.21 -1.75 8.07
N ASP A 44 -4.64 -0.69 8.65
CA ASP A 44 -3.38 -0.11 8.22
C ASP A 44 -2.20 -0.95 8.73
N LEU A 45 -1.71 -1.86 7.88
CA LEU A 45 -0.57 -2.71 8.20
C LEU A 45 0.72 -1.92 8.51
N TRP A 46 0.87 -0.69 8.01
CA TRP A 46 2.12 0.07 8.16
C TRP A 46 2.18 0.75 9.53
N ASN A 47 1.02 1.06 10.12
CA ASN A 47 0.90 1.69 11.43
C ASN A 47 0.33 0.75 12.51
N GLY A 48 0.50 -0.57 12.34
CA GLY A 48 0.19 -1.56 13.38
C GLY A 48 -1.22 -2.17 13.35
N GLY A 49 -2.00 -1.89 12.30
CA GLY A 49 -3.26 -2.55 12.00
C GLY A 49 -3.10 -3.99 11.46
N THR A 50 -4.21 -4.58 11.03
CA THR A 50 -4.27 -5.98 10.58
C THR A 50 -5.05 -6.21 9.28
N GLY A 51 -4.99 -7.41 8.70
CA GLY A 51 -5.77 -7.77 7.53
C GLY A 51 -7.25 -8.02 7.85
N GLN A 52 -8.14 -7.53 7.00
CA GLN A 52 -9.55 -7.94 7.02
C GLN A 52 -9.68 -9.24 6.20
N ALA A 53 -10.02 -10.34 6.88
CA ALA A 53 -10.16 -11.71 6.37
C ALA A 53 -8.85 -12.47 6.06
N MET A 54 -8.98 -13.66 5.45
CA MET A 54 -7.87 -14.59 5.23
C MET A 54 -6.80 -14.01 4.30
N VAL A 55 -5.54 -14.18 4.68
CA VAL A 55 -4.39 -13.81 3.86
C VAL A 55 -3.60 -15.06 3.46
N SER A 56 -3.21 -15.15 2.19
CA SER A 56 -2.52 -16.34 1.64
C SER A 56 -1.09 -16.53 2.18
N ARG A 57 -0.55 -15.53 2.89
CA ARG A 57 0.80 -15.50 3.47
C ARG A 57 0.77 -15.27 4.97
N TYR A 58 -0.23 -15.82 5.66
CA TYR A 58 -0.46 -15.60 7.09
C TYR A 58 0.77 -15.79 7.98
N ARG A 59 1.56 -16.84 7.76
CA ARG A 59 2.79 -17.07 8.53
C ARG A 59 3.85 -15.98 8.31
N LEU A 60 4.02 -15.53 7.06
CA LEU A 60 4.94 -14.44 6.73
C LEU A 60 4.55 -13.14 7.42
N TYR A 61 3.25 -12.87 7.52
CA TYR A 61 2.77 -11.67 8.21
C TYR A 61 3.01 -11.72 9.72
N LYS A 62 2.85 -12.88 10.37
CA LYS A 62 3.26 -13.04 11.78
C LYS A 62 4.78 -12.92 11.97
N GLU A 63 5.58 -13.37 11.01
CA GLU A 63 7.04 -13.18 11.06
C GLU A 63 7.42 -11.70 10.94
N ARG A 64 6.68 -10.93 10.12
CA ARG A 64 6.91 -9.49 9.91
C ARG A 64 6.37 -8.61 11.04
N TYR A 65 5.14 -8.87 11.50
CA TYR A 65 4.39 -7.99 12.41
C TYR A 65 4.28 -8.54 13.85
N GLY A 66 4.84 -9.72 14.11
CA GLY A 66 4.86 -10.36 15.42
C GLY A 66 3.87 -11.51 15.54
N LYS A 67 4.17 -12.43 16.47
CA LYS A 67 3.40 -13.66 16.68
C LYS A 67 1.94 -13.41 17.07
N GLU A 68 1.65 -12.27 17.69
CA GLU A 68 0.31 -11.86 18.11
C GLU A 68 -0.50 -11.21 16.98
N TRP A 69 0.11 -10.92 15.83
CA TRP A 69 -0.61 -10.36 14.69
C TRP A 69 -1.63 -11.39 14.17
N GLU A 70 -2.87 -10.95 14.00
CA GLU A 70 -3.99 -11.81 13.62
C GLU A 70 -4.95 -11.07 12.70
N VAL A 71 -5.42 -11.73 11.65
CA VAL A 71 -6.48 -11.19 10.78
C VAL A 71 -7.80 -11.13 11.52
N THR A 72 -8.69 -10.23 11.08
CA THR A 72 -10.04 -10.11 11.66
C THR A 72 -11.12 -10.33 10.63
N THR A 73 -12.19 -11.01 11.01
CA THR A 73 -13.43 -11.13 10.23
C THR A 73 -14.49 -10.12 10.65
N LYS A 74 -14.19 -9.28 11.66
CA LYS A 74 -15.11 -8.23 12.10
C LYS A 74 -15.21 -7.17 11.01
N VAL A 75 -16.42 -7.02 10.47
CA VAL A 75 -16.74 -5.96 9.52
C VAL A 75 -16.79 -4.63 10.28
N GLY A 76 -16.13 -3.62 9.74
CA GLY A 76 -16.18 -2.26 10.28
C GLY A 76 -17.48 -1.52 9.98
N PRO A 77 -17.61 -0.27 10.47
CA PRO A 77 -18.64 0.62 9.95
C PRO A 77 -18.57 0.72 8.42
N ALA A 78 -19.70 1.03 7.80
CA ALA A 78 -19.72 1.35 6.38
C ALA A 78 -18.76 2.51 6.10
N PHE A 79 -18.08 2.44 4.95
CA PHE A 79 -17.26 3.54 4.48
C PHE A 79 -18.11 4.82 4.33
N SER A 80 -17.57 5.95 4.76
CA SER A 80 -18.14 7.28 4.57
C SER A 80 -17.05 8.23 4.11
N ASP A 81 -17.34 9.00 3.06
CA ASP A 81 -16.48 10.06 2.53
C ASP A 81 -16.35 11.27 3.48
#